data_AF-A0A060CF26-F1
#
_entry.id   AF-A0A060CF26-F1
#
_cell.length_a   1.000
_cell.length_b   1.000
_cell.length_c   1.000
_cell.angle_alpha   90.00
_cell.angle_beta   90.00
_cell.angle_gamma   90.00
#
_symmetry.space_group_name_H-M   'P 1'
#
loop_
_entity.id
_entity.type
_entity.pdbx_description
1 polymer ?
#
loop_
_entity_poly.entity_id
_entity_poly.type
_entity_poly.pdbx_seq_one_letter_code
_entity_poly.pdbx_strand_id
1 'polypeptide(L)'
;MLASHHLLLGHGLALEAMRDRQNESSIAHDLGITINLGVMRPLNETSEADRNAARKIDGQFNRWFLDPVFRGSYPADAVEDIHAV
;
A
#
# COMPACT_ATOMS: atom_id res chain seq x y z
N MET A 1 -7.32 -0.21 -10.44
CA MET A 1 -7.05 -0.26 -8.98
C MET A 1 -8.01 0.62 -8.16
N LEU A 2 -9.31 0.61 -8.51
CA LEU A 2 -10.32 1.46 -7.86
C LEU A 2 -10.75 0.93 -6.50
N ALA A 3 -10.84 -0.41 -6.35
CA ALA A 3 -11.21 -1.03 -5.08
C ALA A 3 -10.16 -0.77 -3.99
N SER A 4 -8.86 -0.92 -4.30
CA SER A 4 -7.79 -0.63 -3.35
C SER A 4 -7.74 0.84 -2.95
N HIS A 5 -8.02 1.76 -3.87
CA HIS A 5 -8.15 3.19 -3.56
C HIS A 5 -9.24 3.45 -2.52
N HIS A 6 -10.45 2.91 -2.72
CA HIS A 6 -11.54 3.08 -1.75
C HIS A 6 -11.29 2.38 -0.42
N LEU A 7 -10.58 1.24 -0.41
CA LEU A 7 -10.17 0.59 0.85
C LEU A 7 -9.24 1.49 1.67
N LEU A 8 -8.25 2.13 1.03
CA LEU A 8 -7.33 3.05 1.70
C LEU A 8 -8.04 4.32 2.18
N LEU A 9 -8.93 4.88 1.36
CA LEU A 9 -9.75 6.03 1.75
C LEU A 9 -10.65 5.70 2.96
N GLY A 10 -11.36 4.57 2.89
CA GLY A 10 -12.20 4.10 3.99
C GLY A 10 -11.41 3.83 5.27
N HIS A 11 -10.19 3.28 5.15
CA HIS A 11 -9.29 3.10 6.29
C HIS A 11 -8.91 4.43 6.94
N GLY A 12 -8.53 5.44 6.15
CA GLY A 12 -8.19 6.77 6.66
C GLY A 12 -9.36 7.43 7.39
N LEU A 13 -10.55 7.42 6.79
CA LEU A 13 -11.77 7.97 7.39
C LEU A 13 -12.16 7.25 8.69
N ALA A 14 -12.02 5.93 8.73
CA ALA A 14 -12.27 5.16 9.95
C ALA A 14 -11.26 5.50 11.06
N LEU A 15 -9.97 5.65 10.72
CA LEU A 15 -8.94 6.05 11.68
C LEU A 15 -9.21 7.42 12.30
N GLU A 16 -9.61 8.41 11.50
CA GLU A 16 -9.99 9.73 12.00
C GLU A 16 -11.12 9.62 13.02
N ALA A 17 -12.22 8.96 12.64
CA ALA A 17 -13.39 8.80 13.52
C ALA A 17 -13.11 7.97 14.80
N MET A 18 -12.14 7.06 14.77
CA MET A 18 -11.70 6.30 15.94
C MET A 18 -10.81 7.12 16.86
N ARG A 19 -9.90 7.93 16.31
CA ARG A 19 -9.04 8.83 17.08
C ARG A 19 -9.84 9.91 17.80
N ASP A 20 -10.86 10.47 17.16
CA ASP A 20 -11.75 11.45 17.78
C ASP A 20 -12.44 10.88 19.02
N ARG A 21 -12.97 9.65 18.93
CA ARG A 21 -13.56 8.95 20.07
C ARG A 21 -12.56 8.58 21.15
N GLN A 22 -11.31 8.30 20.79
CA GLN A 22 -10.27 8.01 21.76
C GLN A 22 -9.95 9.25 22.62
N ASN A 23 -10.00 10.45 22.05
CA ASN A 23 -9.83 11.70 22.81
C ASN A 23 -10.93 11.91 23.87
N GLU A 24 -12.09 11.28 23.67
CA GLU A 24 -13.23 11.30 24.60
C GLU A 24 -13.17 10.15 25.64
N SER A 25 -12.25 9.20 25.49
CA SER A 25 -12.12 7.99 26.29
C SER A 25 -10.85 8.00 27.14
N SER A 26 -10.92 7.43 28.35
CA SER A 26 -9.75 7.24 29.22
C SER A 26 -8.81 6.11 28.73
N ILE A 27 -9.20 5.37 27.69
CA ILE A 27 -8.47 4.20 27.18
C ILE A 27 -7.92 4.52 25.79
N ALA A 28 -6.60 4.50 25.67
CA ALA A 28 -5.91 4.61 24.39
C ALA A 28 -5.83 3.24 23.69
N HIS A 29 -6.03 3.24 22.37
CA HIS A 29 -5.91 2.07 21.51
C HIS A 29 -4.84 2.29 20.45
N ASP A 30 -4.07 1.24 20.16
CA ASP A 30 -3.20 1.24 18.99
C ASP A 30 -4.04 0.98 17.74
N LEU A 31 -3.99 1.91 16.80
CA LEU A 31 -4.75 1.85 15.55
C LEU A 31 -3.81 1.68 14.37
N GLY A 32 -4.13 0.76 13.46
CA GLY A 32 -3.30 0.45 12.31
C GLY A 32 -4.04 -0.32 11.22
N ILE A 33 -3.27 -0.75 10.22
CA ILE A 33 -3.73 -1.55 9.10
C ILE A 33 -2.98 -2.88 9.06
N THR A 34 -3.68 -3.95 8.69
CA THR A 34 -3.06 -5.24 8.40
C THR A 34 -2.75 -5.33 6.92
N ILE A 35 -1.48 -5.58 6.58
CA ILE A 35 -1.01 -5.70 5.20
C ILE A 35 -0.34 -7.06 5.04
N ASN A 36 -0.73 -7.79 3.99
CA ASN A 36 -0.03 -9.01 3.57
C ASN A 36 1.19 -8.62 2.74
N LEU A 37 2.40 -8.83 3.28
CA LEU A 37 3.65 -8.46 2.62
C LEU A 37 4.34 -9.68 2.02
N GLY A 38 4.90 -9.50 0.82
CA GLY A 38 5.72 -10.49 0.14
C GLY A 38 7.13 -9.98 -0.12
N VAL A 39 8.09 -10.90 -0.29
CA VAL A 39 9.43 -10.57 -0.80
C VAL A 39 9.53 -11.01 -2.25
N MET A 40 9.62 -10.05 -3.17
CA MET A 40 9.67 -10.30 -4.60
C MET A 40 11.13 -10.40 -5.02
N ARG A 41 11.56 -11.60 -5.41
CA ARG A 41 12.90 -11.87 -5.92
C ARG A 41 12.82 -12.18 -7.41
N PRO A 42 13.69 -11.60 -8.26
CA PRO A 42 13.82 -12.05 -9.63
C PRO A 42 14.30 -13.50 -9.65
N LEU A 43 13.91 -14.26 -10.68
CA LEU A 43 14.41 -15.62 -10.87
C LEU A 43 15.92 -15.62 -11.18
N ASN A 44 16.35 -14.72 -12.08
CA ASN A 44 17.76 -14.42 -12.35
C ASN A 44 18.04 -12.93 -12.10
N GLU A 45 18.96 -12.62 -11.18
CA GLU A 45 19.32 -11.24 -10.83
C GLU A 45 20.04 -10.48 -11.96
N THR A 46 20.63 -11.17 -12.94
CA THR A 46 21.25 -10.53 -14.11
C THR A 46 20.27 -10.29 -15.26
N SER A 47 19.08 -10.89 -15.21
CA SER A 47 18.02 -10.69 -16.22
C SER A 47 17.25 -9.40 -15.93
N GLU A 48 17.29 -8.45 -16.86
CA GLU A 48 16.50 -7.22 -16.77
C GLU A 48 14.99 -7.51 -16.76
N ALA A 49 14.55 -8.50 -17.54
CA ALA A 49 13.15 -8.91 -17.59
C ALA A 49 12.66 -9.43 -16.23
N ASP A 50 13.47 -10.26 -15.55
CA ASP A 50 13.12 -10.85 -14.26
C ASP A 50 13.11 -9.78 -13.16
N ARG A 51 14.08 -8.87 -13.19
CA ARG A 51 14.13 -7.71 -12.27
C ARG A 51 12.92 -6.80 -12.45
N ASN A 52 12.53 -6.53 -13.69
CA ASN A 52 11.35 -5.72 -13.97
C ASN A 52 10.07 -6.43 -13.51
N ALA A 53 9.95 -7.74 -13.72
CA ALA A 53 8.81 -8.52 -13.23
C ALA A 53 8.70 -8.48 -11.70
N ALA A 54 9.82 -8.65 -10.98
CA ALA A 54 9.85 -8.54 -9.52
C ALA A 54 9.43 -7.14 -9.04
N ARG A 55 9.94 -6.07 -9.68
CA ARG A 55 9.56 -4.68 -9.40
C ARG A 55 8.06 -4.42 -9.60
N LYS A 56 7.47 -4.93 -10.70
CA LYS A 56 6.04 -4.78 -10.99
C LYS A 56 5.17 -5.39 -9.89
N ILE A 57 5.48 -6.62 -9.50
CA ILE A 57 4.73 -7.33 -8.45
C ILE A 57 4.90 -6.63 -7.10
N ASP A 58 6.11 -6.19 -6.76
CA ASP A 58 6.35 -5.42 -5.54
C ASP A 58 5.56 -4.09 -5.54
N GLY A 59 5.51 -3.41 -6.68
CA GLY A 59 4.71 -2.20 -6.88
C GLY A 59 3.23 -2.41 -6.61
N GLN A 60 2.65 -3.48 -7.16
CA GLN A 60 1.22 -3.79 -7.05
C GLN A 60 0.82 -4.39 -5.70
N PHE A 61 1.68 -5.22 -5.10
CA PHE A 61 1.32 -6.02 -3.92
C PHE A 61 1.73 -5.34 -2.61
N ASN A 62 2.93 -4.74 -2.55
CA ASN A 62 3.45 -4.10 -1.34
C ASN A 62 3.26 -2.57 -1.39
N ARG A 63 3.96 -1.91 -2.33
CA ARG A 63 4.06 -0.45 -2.36
C ARG A 63 2.74 0.25 -2.63
N TRP A 64 1.81 -0.41 -3.31
CA TRP A 64 0.47 0.13 -3.54
C TRP A 64 -0.30 0.44 -2.24
N PHE A 65 -0.02 -0.29 -1.16
CA PHE A 65 -0.65 -0.05 0.16
C PHE A 65 0.27 0.71 1.10
N LEU A 66 1.59 0.45 1.06
CA LEU A 66 2.56 1.09 1.95
C LEU A 66 2.76 2.58 1.62
N ASP A 67 2.95 2.92 0.35
CA ASP A 67 3.29 4.30 -0.02
C ASP A 67 2.15 5.29 0.28
N PRO A 68 0.86 4.97 0.05
CA PRO A 68 -0.22 5.85 0.49
C PRO A 68 -0.25 6.06 2.01
N VAL A 69 0.03 5.00 2.80
CA VAL A 69 0.00 5.07 4.27
C VAL A 69 1.18 5.88 4.83
N PHE A 70 2.39 5.67 4.30
CA PHE A 70 3.60 6.27 4.87
C PHE A 70 4.11 7.51 4.13
N ARG A 71 3.68 7.71 2.88
CA ARG A 71 4.14 8.79 1.99
C ARG A 71 3.00 9.60 1.37
N GLY A 72 1.74 9.20 1.57
CA GLY A 72 0.58 9.92 1.04
C GLY A 72 0.47 9.94 -0.49
N SER A 73 1.17 9.04 -1.20
CA SER A 73 1.17 9.00 -2.67
C SER A 73 1.27 7.56 -3.18
N TYR A 74 0.78 7.30 -4.39
CA TYR A 74 0.95 6.00 -5.05
C TYR A 74 2.35 5.90 -5.69
N PRO A 75 2.92 4.68 -5.79
CA PRO A 75 4.21 4.48 -6.46
C PRO A 75 4.08 4.78 -7.95
N ALA A 76 4.81 5.79 -8.44
CA ALA A 76 4.70 6.30 -9.80
C ALA A 76 4.93 5.23 -10.87
N ASP A 77 5.93 4.36 -10.66
CA ASP A 77 6.26 3.28 -11.59
C ASP A 77 5.12 2.25 -11.72
N ALA A 78 4.42 1.93 -10.63
CA ALA A 78 3.28 1.02 -10.69
C ALA A 78 2.07 1.67 -11.39
N VAL A 79 1.86 2.97 -11.19
CA VAL A 79 0.80 3.73 -11.89
C VAL A 79 1.05 3.72 -13.39
N GLU A 80 2.29 4.01 -13.82
CA GLU A 80 2.71 3.94 -15.22
C GLU A 80 2.47 2.54 -15.82
N ASP A 81 2.85 1.47 -15.10
CA ASP A 81 2.64 0.09 -15.57
C ASP A 81 1.16 -0.25 -15.78
N ILE A 82 0.26 0.26 -14.93
CA ILE A 82 -1.18 0.00 -15.02
C ILE A 82 -1.79 0.75 -16.21
N HIS A 83 -1.29 1.95 -16.51
CA HIS A 83 -1.76 2.73 -17.66
C HIS A 83 -1.26 2.18 -19.00
N ALA A 84 -0.18 1.39 -19.00
CA ALA A 84 0.38 0.77 -20.20
C ALA A 84 -0.38 -0.48 -20.66
N VAL A 85 -1.42 -0.91 -19.94
CA VAL A 85 -2.28 -2.08 -20.22
C VAL A 85 -3.69 -1.62 -20.55
#